data_AF-A0A382WGH4-F1
#
_entry.id   AF-A0A382WGH4-F1
#
_cell.length_a   1.000
_cell.length_b   1.000
_cell.length_c   1.000
_cell.angle_alpha   90.00
_cell.angle_beta   90.00
_cell.angle_gamma   90.00
#
_symmetry.space_group_name_H-M   'P 1'
#
loop_
_entity.id
_entity.type
_entity.pdbx_description
1 polymer ?
#
loop_
_entity_poly.entity_id
_entity_poly.type
_entity_poly.pdbx_seq_one_letter_code
_entity_poly.pdbx_strand_id
1 'polypeptide(L)' 'MKEELLFCPLGGSGEIGMNMNLFAYGKPDNQKWIMVDIGVTFADDSLPGIDLIYPDPGFII' A
#
# COMPACT_ATOMS: atom_id res chain seq x y z
N MET A 1 17.32 16.61 -13.38
CA MET A 1 16.19 16.44 -12.42
C MET A 1 16.74 16.20 -11.04
N LYS A 2 16.05 16.69 -10.01
CA LYS A 2 16.42 16.47 -8.61
C LYS A 2 15.94 15.07 -8.17
N GLU A 3 16.55 14.56 -7.11
CA GLU A 3 16.04 13.37 -6.43
C GLU A 3 14.73 13.72 -5.71
N GLU A 4 13.78 12.79 -5.73
CA GLU A 4 12.47 12.92 -5.10
C GLU A 4 12.24 11.80 -4.09
N LEU A 5 11.53 12.13 -3.01
CA LEU A 5 11.00 11.15 -2.06
C LEU A 5 9.48 11.14 -2.23
N LEU A 6 8.92 10.01 -2.66
CA LEU A 6 7.49 9.82 -2.80
C LEU A 6 6.95 8.93 -1.69
N PHE A 7 5.74 9.25 -1.24
CA PHE A 7 4.94 8.42 -0.35
C PHE A 7 3.64 8.07 -1.07
N CYS A 8 3.34 6.78 -1.17
CA CYS A 8 2.15 6.25 -1.80
C CYS A 8 1.50 5.23 -0.86
N PRO A 9 0.45 5.61 -0.12
CA PRO A 9 -0.28 4.68 0.72
C PRO A 9 -1.27 3.88 -0.14
N LEU A 10 -1.05 2.57 -0.26
CA LEU A 10 -1.97 1.66 -0.93
C LEU A 10 -3.03 1.10 0.02
N GLY A 11 -2.78 1.10 1.33
CA GLY A 11 -3.77 0.76 2.34
C GLY A 11 -3.38 1.21 3.75
N GLY A 12 -4.38 1.32 4.64
CA GLY A 12 -4.22 1.69 6.05
C GLY A 12 -4.17 3.19 6.33
N SER A 13 -4.01 4.05 5.32
CA SER A 13 -4.13 5.50 5.49
C SER A 13 -5.59 5.93 5.49
N GLY A 14 -6.08 6.44 6.62
CA GLY A 14 -7.48 6.88 6.78
C GLY A 14 -8.45 5.78 7.23
N GLU A 15 -7.94 4.59 7.51
CA GLU A 15 -8.71 3.43 7.97
C GLU A 15 -7.91 2.60 8.99
N ILE A 16 -8.51 1.53 9.53
CA ILE A 16 -7.85 0.63 10.47
C ILE A 16 -7.53 -0.70 9.77
N GLY A 17 -6.23 -1.05 9.78
CA GLY A 17 -5.71 -2.29 9.21
C GLY A 17 -5.45 -2.17 7.70
N MET A 18 -5.29 -3.30 6.99
CA MET A 18 -4.90 -3.34 5.58
C MET A 18 -3.69 -2.44 5.27
N ASN A 19 -2.67 -2.42 6.13
CA ASN A 19 -1.54 -1.51 5.95
C ASN A 19 -0.66 -1.93 4.76
N MET A 20 -0.46 -1.04 3.79
CA MET A 20 0.52 -1.22 2.72
C MET A 20 1.01 0.15 2.26
N ASN A 21 2.24 0.49 2.62
CA ASN A 21 2.81 1.80 2.35
C ASN A 21 4.02 1.67 1.44
N LEU A 22 4.06 2.49 0.38
CA LEU A 22 5.17 2.53 -0.55
C LEU A 22 5.96 3.83 -0.39
N PHE A 23 7.27 3.69 -0.41
CA PHE A 23 8.21 4.79 -0.45
C PHE A 23 9.07 4.65 -1.71
N ALA A 24 9.17 5.72 -2.48
CA ALA A 24 10.07 5.78 -3.63
C ALA A 24 11.16 6.82 -3.40
N TYR A 25 12.39 6.49 -3.75
CA TYR A 25 13.48 7.47 -3.78
C TYR A 25 14.27 7.38 -5.08
N GLY A 26 14.46 8.52 -5.75
CA GLY A 26 15.25 8.60 -6.97
C GLY A 26 14.82 9.74 -7.89
N LYS A 27 15.42 9.79 -9.08
CA LYS A 27 14.95 10.66 -10.18
C LYS A 27 13.64 10.11 -10.74
N PRO A 28 12.76 10.95 -11.33
CA PRO A 28 11.46 10.51 -11.86
C PRO A 28 11.51 9.28 -12.77
N ASP A 29 12.53 9.15 -13.62
CA ASP A 29 12.67 8.03 -14.56
C ASP A 29 13.45 6.82 -13.98
N ASN A 30 13.92 6.89 -12.74
CA ASN A 30 14.74 5.86 -12.10
C ASN A 30 14.57 5.84 -10.58
N GLN A 31 13.32 5.66 -10.13
CA GLN A 31 12.99 5.55 -8.72
C GLN A 31 13.22 4.13 -8.21
N LYS A 32 13.74 4.02 -6.98
CA LYS A 32 13.79 2.76 -6.23
C LYS A 32 12.67 2.75 -5.21
N TRP A 33 11.96 1.64 -5.14
CA TRP A 33 10.79 1.48 -4.29
C TRP A 33 11.07 0.57 -3.10
N ILE A 34 10.48 0.90 -1.96
CA ILE A 34 10.42 0.08 -0.75
C ILE A 34 8.96 -0.03 -0.34
N MET A 35 8.50 -1.27 -0.18
CA MET A 35 7.20 -1.58 0.41
C MET A 35 7.39 -1.81 1.91
N VAL A 36 6.55 -1.16 2.72
CA VAL A 36 6.47 -1.34 4.16
C VAL A 36 5.10 -1.92 4.48
N ASP A 37 5.12 -3.09 5.10
CA ASP A 37 3.97 -3.93 5.45
C ASP A 37 3.16 -4.48 4.27
N ILE A 38 2.45 -5.57 4.56
CA ILE A 38 1.38 -6.13 3.73
C ILE A 38 0.31 -6.67 4.68
N GLY A 39 -0.33 -5.73 5.38
CA GLY A 39 -1.35 -6.02 6.39
C GLY A 39 -2.64 -6.53 5.77
N VAL A 40 -3.42 -7.22 6.60
CA VAL A 40 -4.76 -7.69 6.29
C VAL A 40 -5.73 -7.21 7.36
N THR A 41 -7.00 -7.09 7.01
CA THR A 41 -8.10 -6.86 7.95
C THR A 41 -9.14 -7.96 7.79
N PHE A 42 -9.79 -8.33 8.89
CA PHE A 42 -10.92 -9.25 8.87
C PHE A 42 -12.18 -8.55 8.37
N ALA A 43 -12.93 -9.21 7.49
CA ALA A 43 -14.23 -8.68 7.08
C ALA A 43 -15.22 -8.76 8.26
N ASP A 44 -16.20 -7.85 8.25
CA ASP A 44 -17.33 -7.90 9.18
C ASP A 44 -18.55 -8.56 8.52
N ASP A 45 -19.65 -8.63 9.27
CA ASP A 45 -20.91 -9.24 8.80
C ASP A 45 -21.55 -8.53 7.59
N SER A 46 -21.07 -7.35 7.20
CA SER A 46 -21.55 -6.65 5.99
C SER A 46 -21.01 -7.26 4.70
N LEU A 47 -19.94 -8.07 4.78
CA LEU A 47 -19.26 -8.71 3.66
C LEU A 47 -19.33 -10.24 3.78
N PRO A 48 -20.50 -10.86 3.55
CA PRO A 48 -20.69 -12.29 3.78
C PRO A 48 -19.83 -13.14 2.85
N GLY A 49 -19.13 -14.11 3.44
CA GLY A 49 -18.26 -15.04 2.72
C GLY A 49 -16.83 -14.54 2.46
N ILE A 50 -16.49 -13.35 2.96
CA ILE A 50 -15.12 -12.81 2.91
C ILE A 50 -14.49 -12.96 4.30
N ASP A 51 -13.35 -13.65 4.39
CA ASP A 51 -12.61 -13.78 5.66
C ASP A 51 -11.60 -12.64 5.86
N LEU A 52 -10.90 -12.26 4.78
CA LEU A 52 -9.79 -11.31 4.80
C LEU A 52 -9.89 -10.31 3.66
N ILE A 53 -9.47 -9.09 3.94
CA ILE A 53 -9.33 -7.99 2.99
C ILE A 53 -7.88 -7.49 3.06
N TYR A 54 -7.29 -7.19 1.92
CA TYR A 54 -5.92 -6.70 1.80
C TYR A 54 -5.82 -5.63 0.69
N PRO A 55 -4.80 -4.75 0.74
CA PRO A 55 -4.60 -3.70 -0.27
C PRO A 55 -4.25 -4.27 -1.63
N ASP A 56 -4.70 -3.61 -2.71
CA ASP A 56 -4.34 -3.99 -4.06
C ASP A 56 -2.85 -3.66 -4.37
N PRO A 57 -1.98 -4.65 -4.59
CA PRO A 57 -0.59 -4.42 -4.90
C PRO A 57 -0.33 -4.05 -6.37
N GLY A 58 -1.35 -3.98 -7.22
CA GLY A 58 -1.20 -3.79 -8.67
C GLY A 58 -0.42 -2.55 -9.12
N PHE A 59 -0.26 -1.54 -8.25
CA PHE A 59 0.59 -0.38 -8.54
C PHE A 59 2.09 -0.71 -8.59
N ILE A 60 2.56 -1.72 -7.85
CA ILE A 60 4.00 -2.02 -7.67
C ILE A 60 4.43 -3.38 -8.25
N ILE A 61 3.50 -4.12 -8.87
CA ILE A 61 3.75 -5.39 -9.57
C ILE A 61 4.00 -5.14 -11.07
#